data_AF-A0A2X3BP15-F1
#
_entry.id   AF-A0A2X3BP15-F1
#
_cell.length_a   1.000
_cell.length_b   1.000
_cell.length_c   1.000
_cell.angle_alpha   90.00
_cell.angle_beta   90.00
_cell.angle_gamma   90.00
#
_symmetry.space_group_name_H-M   'P 1'
#
loop_
_entity.id
_entity.type
_entity.pdbx_description
1 polymer ?
#
loop_
_entity_poly.entity_id
_entity_poly.type
_entity_poly.pdbx_seq_one_letter_code
_entity_poly.pdbx_strand_id
1 'polypeptide(L)'
;MGAGTGLGRRRDARARWHRPGGGVASTAAGRGRRVPRAEALLFAADRAQHVHKLIIPAINDGKVVITDRYLASSIAYQGHGRELGAREIRDLSLWATGGLVPNLTVLLDLDPEVAAERQAADASLGGPDRMERAGIEFQKRVREDFLRMSEGQDTWLVVDASLPVAEIATQVRLRLAQLLPVIKSW
;
A
#
# COMPACT_ATOMS: atom_id res chain seq x y z
N MET A 1 34.17 45.64 48.98
CA MET A 1 32.86 45.17 48.50
C MET A 1 32.94 44.99 46.99
N GLY A 2 32.55 43.82 46.46
CA GLY A 2 32.57 43.55 45.03
C GLY A 2 32.88 42.08 44.72
N ALA A 3 31.84 41.24 44.77
CA ALA A 3 31.87 39.85 44.32
C ALA A 3 31.94 39.75 42.79
N GLY A 4 32.49 38.65 42.26
CA GLY A 4 32.58 38.42 40.82
C GLY A 4 32.98 36.99 40.48
N THR A 5 32.20 36.02 40.94
CA THR A 5 32.20 34.62 40.50
C THR A 5 32.00 34.50 38.99
N GLY A 6 32.98 33.93 38.29
CA GLY A 6 32.88 33.52 36.89
C GLY A 6 33.11 32.01 36.75
N LEU A 7 32.22 31.18 37.32
CA LEU A 7 32.16 29.76 36.95
C LEU A 7 31.77 29.68 35.48
N GLY A 8 32.74 29.37 34.63
CA GLY A 8 32.53 29.06 33.23
C GLY A 8 31.52 27.93 33.11
N ARG A 9 30.32 28.26 32.63
CA ARG A 9 29.28 27.29 32.30
C ARG A 9 29.80 26.44 31.15
N ARG A 10 30.28 25.23 31.46
CA ARG A 10 30.38 24.15 30.48
C ARG A 10 28.96 23.91 29.94
N ARG A 11 28.78 24.04 28.63
CA ARG A 11 27.52 23.68 27.97
C ARG A 11 27.41 22.15 28.02
N ASP A 12 26.73 21.62 29.03
CA ASP A 12 26.33 20.22 29.05
C ASP A 12 25.34 19.97 27.90
N ALA A 13 25.84 19.41 26.80
CA ALA A 13 24.99 18.76 25.82
C ALA A 13 24.34 17.55 26.52
N ARG A 14 23.09 17.71 26.96
CA ARG A 14 22.32 16.62 27.57
C ARG A 14 22.07 15.55 26.50
N ALA A 15 22.94 14.56 26.41
CA ALA A 15 22.71 13.37 25.60
C ALA A 15 21.44 12.67 26.11
N ARG A 16 20.46 12.47 25.22
CA ARG A 16 19.22 11.77 25.52
C ARG A 16 19.31 10.36 24.96
N TRP A 17 19.40 9.37 25.84
CA TRP A 17 19.40 7.96 25.46
C TRP A 17 17.99 7.54 25.03
N HIS A 18 17.89 6.99 23.83
CA HIS A 18 16.65 6.41 23.31
C HIS A 18 16.92 4.94 22.92
N ARG A 19 16.08 4.01 23.39
CA ARG A 19 16.12 2.61 23.00
C ARG A 19 15.13 2.37 21.86
N PRO A 20 15.57 1.98 20.65
CA PRO A 20 14.67 1.49 19.61
C PRO A 20 13.90 0.28 20.14
N GLY A 21 12.57 0.23 19.94
CA GLY A 21 11.71 -0.90 20.33
C GLY A 21 10.82 -0.68 21.56
N GLY A 22 11.01 0.37 22.35
CA GLY A 22 10.30 0.57 23.63
C GLY A 22 8.90 1.19 23.59
N GLY A 23 8.29 1.41 22.43
CA GLY A 23 7.00 2.14 22.41
C GLY A 23 6.37 2.50 21.07
N VAL A 24 6.83 1.96 19.95
CA VAL A 24 6.11 2.17 18.67
C VAL A 24 4.83 1.31 18.63
N ALA A 25 4.82 0.19 19.35
CA ALA A 25 3.66 -0.70 19.46
C ALA A 25 2.59 -0.20 20.47
N SER A 26 2.95 0.64 21.46
CA SER A 26 1.99 1.13 22.48
C SER A 26 1.29 2.43 22.11
N THR A 27 1.66 3.08 20.99
CA THR A 27 0.98 4.29 20.48
C THR A 27 -0.16 4.00 19.51
N ALA A 28 -0.81 2.84 19.62
CA ALA A 28 -2.08 2.58 18.91
C ALA A 28 -3.18 3.61 19.28
N ALA A 29 -2.99 4.39 20.35
CA ALA A 29 -3.88 5.47 20.78
C ALA A 29 -3.27 6.90 20.67
N GLY A 30 -2.25 7.12 19.83
CA GLY A 30 -1.65 8.45 19.64
C GLY A 30 -1.80 8.95 18.20
N ARG A 31 -2.63 9.98 17.98
CA ARG A 31 -2.83 10.68 16.69
C ARG A 31 -1.60 11.49 16.28
N GLY A 32 -0.48 10.83 16.02
CA GLY A 32 0.72 11.40 15.40
C GLY A 32 0.85 10.94 13.95
N ARG A 33 1.21 11.86 13.02
CA ARG A 33 1.50 11.50 11.62
C ARG A 33 2.69 10.54 11.59
N ARG A 34 2.47 9.28 11.17
CA ARG A 34 3.55 8.31 10.99
C ARG A 34 4.53 8.84 9.94
N VAL A 35 5.83 8.71 10.20
CA VAL A 35 6.87 9.02 9.22
C VAL A 35 6.71 8.06 8.03
N PRO A 36 6.83 8.51 6.77
CA PRO A 36 6.59 7.67 5.59
C PRO A 36 7.34 6.33 5.60
N ARG A 37 8.62 6.32 6.00
CA ARG A 37 9.40 5.08 6.10
C ARG A 37 8.82 4.10 7.14
N ALA A 38 8.34 4.60 8.27
CA ALA A 38 7.71 3.75 9.29
C ALA A 38 6.39 3.17 8.78
N GLU A 39 5.62 3.94 8.01
CA GLU A 39 4.42 3.42 7.34
C GLU A 39 4.76 2.30 6.34
N ALA A 40 5.71 2.53 5.44
CA ALA A 40 6.15 1.53 4.46
C ALA A 40 6.63 0.23 5.13
N LEU A 41 7.41 0.33 6.21
CA LEU A 41 7.89 -0.83 6.97
C LEU A 41 6.74 -1.61 7.64
N LEU A 42 5.72 -0.91 8.16
CA LEU A 42 4.55 -1.57 8.75
C LEU A 42 3.73 -2.32 7.70
N PHE A 43 3.53 -1.72 6.52
CA PHE A 43 2.87 -2.42 5.39
C PHE A 43 3.69 -3.62 4.90
N ALA A 44 5.01 -3.49 4.83
CA ALA A 44 5.90 -4.60 4.46
C ALA A 44 5.84 -5.74 5.48
N ALA A 45 5.88 -5.42 6.78
CA ALA A 45 5.79 -6.41 7.85
C ALA A 45 4.43 -7.14 7.87
N ASP A 46 3.33 -6.39 7.72
CA ASP A 46 1.98 -6.97 7.61
C ASP A 46 1.87 -7.92 6.40
N ARG A 47 2.35 -7.48 5.24
CA ARG A 47 2.35 -8.31 4.03
C ARG A 47 3.19 -9.57 4.18
N ALA A 48 4.37 -9.48 4.78
CA ALA A 48 5.21 -10.66 5.07
C ALA A 48 4.46 -11.68 5.91
N GLN A 49 3.77 -11.20 6.96
CA GLN A 49 2.97 -12.05 7.83
C GLN A 49 1.79 -12.69 7.11
N HIS A 50 1.07 -11.91 6.28
CA HIS A 50 -0.09 -12.35 5.51
C HIS A 50 0.30 -13.40 4.46
N VAL A 51 1.39 -13.15 3.72
CA VAL A 51 1.93 -14.09 2.73
C VAL A 51 2.28 -15.42 3.37
N HIS A 52 3.01 -15.39 4.49
CA HIS A 52 3.45 -16.61 5.15
C HIS A 52 2.31 -17.40 5.80
N LYS A 53 1.33 -16.73 6.43
CA LYS A 53 0.25 -17.40 7.15
C LYS A 53 -0.91 -17.86 6.28
N LEU A 54 -1.21 -17.15 5.19
CA LEU A 54 -2.44 -17.34 4.43
C LEU A 54 -2.17 -17.69 2.96
N ILE A 55 -1.38 -16.87 2.27
CA ILE A 55 -1.22 -16.99 0.82
C ILE A 55 -0.41 -18.22 0.44
N ILE A 56 0.79 -18.39 1.00
CA ILE A 56 1.67 -19.54 0.67
C ILE A 56 0.98 -20.87 1.00
N PRO A 57 0.36 -21.06 2.20
CA PRO A 57 -0.40 -22.28 2.47
C PRO A 57 -1.52 -22.53 1.46
N ALA A 58 -2.29 -21.50 1.08
CA ALA A 58 -3.37 -21.67 0.11
C ALA A 58 -2.86 -22.03 -1.29
N ILE A 59 -1.75 -21.42 -1.74
CA ILE A 59 -1.11 -21.77 -3.02
C ILE A 59 -0.58 -23.21 -2.99
N ASN A 60 0.04 -23.63 -1.88
CA ASN A 60 0.54 -25.00 -1.72
C ASN A 60 -0.60 -26.04 -1.72
N ASP A 61 -1.80 -25.66 -1.26
CA ASP A 61 -3.02 -26.46 -1.36
C ASP A 61 -3.64 -26.46 -2.77
N GLY A 62 -3.03 -25.80 -3.75
CA GLY A 62 -3.54 -25.67 -5.12
C GLY A 62 -4.75 -24.75 -5.27
N LYS A 63 -5.00 -23.86 -4.30
CA LYS A 63 -6.15 -22.93 -4.33
C LYS A 63 -5.84 -21.68 -5.15
N VAL A 64 -6.88 -21.10 -5.73
CA VAL A 64 -6.84 -19.73 -6.28
C VAL A 64 -6.90 -18.74 -5.11
N VAL A 65 -5.92 -17.85 -5.04
CA VAL A 65 -5.87 -16.78 -4.04
C VAL A 65 -6.23 -15.45 -4.68
N ILE A 66 -7.24 -14.79 -4.14
CA ILE A 66 -7.63 -13.43 -4.51
C ILE A 66 -7.31 -12.53 -3.31
N THR A 67 -6.52 -11.49 -3.54
CA THR A 67 -6.18 -10.49 -2.52
C THR A 67 -6.61 -9.11 -3.00
N ASP A 68 -7.26 -8.36 -2.12
CA ASP A 68 -7.47 -6.93 -2.35
C ASP A 68 -6.18 -6.19 -1.99
N ARG A 69 -5.59 -5.54 -3.00
CA ARG A 69 -4.27 -4.90 -2.97
C ARG A 69 -3.12 -5.89 -2.71
N TYR A 70 -1.92 -5.48 -3.15
CA TYR A 70 -0.68 -6.22 -2.92
C TYR A 70 0.55 -5.29 -3.04
N LEU A 71 1.58 -5.72 -3.76
CA LEU A 71 2.88 -5.05 -3.93
C LEU A 71 2.76 -3.71 -4.67
N ALA A 72 1.99 -3.67 -5.75
CA ALA A 72 1.78 -2.49 -6.58
C ALA A 72 1.20 -1.31 -5.79
N SER A 73 0.28 -1.58 -4.86
CA SER A 73 -0.29 -0.55 -3.98
C SER A 73 0.77 0.11 -3.12
N SER A 74 1.76 -0.63 -2.64
CA SER A 74 2.85 0.00 -1.89
C SER A 74 3.70 0.91 -2.76
N ILE A 75 4.01 0.47 -3.98
CA ILE A 75 4.82 1.24 -4.92
C ILE A 75 4.11 2.56 -5.28
N ALA A 76 2.84 2.51 -5.67
CA ALA A 76 2.09 3.71 -6.06
C ALA A 76 1.92 4.70 -4.88
N TYR A 77 1.45 4.21 -3.74
CA TYR A 77 1.12 5.12 -2.64
C TYR A 77 2.33 5.56 -1.81
N GLN A 78 3.30 4.67 -1.54
CA GLN A 78 4.47 5.00 -0.71
C GLN A 78 5.70 5.36 -1.55
N GLY A 79 5.89 4.75 -2.72
CA GLY A 79 7.04 4.99 -3.58
C GLY A 79 7.04 6.42 -4.13
N HIS A 80 6.03 6.79 -4.91
CA HIS A 80 5.93 8.15 -5.46
C HIS A 80 4.98 9.04 -4.65
N GLY A 81 3.86 8.52 -4.14
CA GLY A 81 2.94 9.32 -3.33
C GLY A 81 3.57 9.92 -2.05
N ARG A 82 4.64 9.30 -1.53
CA ARG A 82 5.38 9.78 -0.34
C ARG A 82 6.88 10.00 -0.60
N GLU A 83 7.31 10.01 -1.86
CA GLU A 83 8.70 10.30 -2.29
C GLU A 83 9.76 9.37 -1.65
N LEU A 84 9.41 8.12 -1.34
CA LEU A 84 10.36 7.14 -0.80
C LEU A 84 11.18 6.44 -1.89
N GLY A 85 10.80 6.60 -3.15
CA GLY A 85 11.41 5.94 -4.29
C GLY A 85 10.70 4.63 -4.62
N ALA A 86 10.27 4.49 -5.88
CA ALA A 86 9.51 3.33 -6.34
C ALA A 86 10.31 2.03 -6.25
N ARG A 87 11.61 2.12 -6.57
CA ARG A 87 12.53 0.98 -6.55
C ARG A 87 12.75 0.49 -5.13
N GLU A 88 13.02 1.39 -4.20
CA GLU A 88 13.24 1.07 -2.79
C GLU A 88 12.01 0.38 -2.18
N ILE A 89 10.81 0.88 -2.47
CA ILE A 89 9.56 0.27 -1.97
C ILE A 89 9.28 -1.07 -2.64
N ARG A 90 9.57 -1.20 -3.93
CA ARG A 90 9.47 -2.48 -4.64
C ARG A 90 10.41 -3.52 -4.02
N ASP A 91 11.67 -3.17 -3.80
CA ASP A 91 12.69 -4.08 -3.30
C ASP A 91 12.39 -4.48 -1.85
N LEU A 92 11.98 -3.53 -0.99
CA LEU A 92 11.49 -3.82 0.36
C LEU A 92 10.30 -4.79 0.32
N SER A 93 9.35 -4.55 -0.58
CA SER A 93 8.13 -5.36 -0.65
C SER A 93 8.40 -6.75 -1.20
N LEU A 94 9.28 -6.90 -2.19
CA LEU A 94 9.71 -8.20 -2.70
C LEU A 94 10.48 -8.98 -1.64
N TRP A 95 11.38 -8.32 -0.91
CA TRP A 95 12.09 -8.96 0.19
C TRP A 95 11.11 -9.47 1.26
N ALA A 96 10.13 -8.66 1.64
CA ALA A 96 9.12 -9.01 2.62
C ALA A 96 8.26 -10.22 2.21
N THR A 97 8.01 -10.42 0.91
CA THR A 97 7.18 -11.52 0.40
C THR A 97 7.97 -12.71 -0.13
N GLY A 98 9.29 -12.74 0.04
CA GLY A 98 10.15 -13.78 -0.54
C GLY A 98 10.11 -13.81 -2.08
N GLY A 99 9.85 -12.66 -2.71
CA GLY A 99 9.75 -12.54 -4.17
C GLY A 99 8.41 -12.99 -4.75
N LEU A 100 7.42 -13.35 -3.93
CA LEU A 100 6.11 -13.76 -4.42
C LEU A 100 5.39 -12.59 -5.09
N VAL A 101 5.07 -12.76 -6.39
CA VAL A 101 4.33 -11.80 -7.22
C VAL A 101 3.04 -12.44 -7.77
N PRO A 102 1.97 -11.66 -8.02
CA PRO A 102 0.72 -12.18 -8.55
C PRO A 102 0.87 -12.68 -10.00
N ASN A 103 0.11 -13.72 -10.37
CA ASN A 103 -0.01 -14.14 -11.77
C ASN A 103 -0.85 -13.15 -12.61
N LEU A 104 -1.80 -12.47 -11.97
CA LEU A 104 -2.64 -11.44 -12.57
C LEU A 104 -2.89 -10.33 -11.55
N THR A 105 -2.74 -9.08 -12.00
CA THR A 105 -3.18 -7.89 -11.28
C THR A 105 -4.30 -7.24 -12.06
N VAL A 106 -5.47 -7.10 -11.46
CA VAL A 106 -6.59 -6.37 -12.06
C VAL A 106 -6.58 -4.94 -11.52
N LEU A 107 -6.37 -3.97 -12.40
CA LEU A 107 -6.47 -2.55 -12.09
C LEU A 107 -7.85 -2.05 -12.55
N LEU A 108 -8.67 -1.63 -11.59
CA LEU A 108 -9.91 -0.92 -11.85
C LEU A 108 -9.56 0.57 -11.99
N ASP A 109 -9.39 1.04 -13.22
CA ASP A 109 -9.01 2.43 -13.49
C ASP A 109 -10.26 3.33 -13.47
N LEU A 110 -10.23 4.34 -12.62
CA LEU A 110 -11.28 5.36 -12.52
C LEU A 110 -10.65 6.72 -12.32
N ASP A 111 -11.26 7.74 -12.91
CA ASP A 111 -10.91 9.11 -12.58
C ASP A 111 -11.13 9.37 -11.08
N PRO A 112 -10.15 9.90 -10.33
CA PRO A 112 -10.28 10.16 -8.91
C PRO A 112 -11.45 11.09 -8.55
N GLU A 113 -11.83 12.02 -9.43
CA GLU A 113 -12.96 12.93 -9.21
C GLU A 113 -14.28 12.15 -9.28
N VAL A 114 -14.44 11.30 -10.30
CA VAL A 114 -15.59 10.39 -10.44
C VAL A 114 -15.65 9.38 -9.29
N ALA A 115 -14.49 8.87 -8.84
CA ALA A 115 -14.42 7.96 -7.70
C ALA A 115 -14.91 8.62 -6.41
N ALA A 116 -14.52 9.88 -6.17
CA ALA A 116 -14.97 10.65 -5.02
C ALA A 116 -16.48 10.92 -5.06
N GLU A 117 -17.04 11.24 -6.23
CA GLU A 117 -18.47 11.41 -6.41
C GLU A 117 -19.26 10.13 -6.09
N ARG A 118 -18.79 8.98 -6.59
CA ARG A 118 -19.41 7.67 -6.30
C ARG A 118 -19.39 7.34 -4.81
N GLN A 119 -18.26 7.58 -4.15
CA GLN A 119 -18.13 7.37 -2.71
C GLN A 119 -19.03 8.30 -1.89
N ALA A 120 -19.22 9.55 -2.34
CA ALA A 120 -20.15 10.48 -1.71
C ALA A 120 -21.62 10.10 -1.92
N ALA A 121 -21.95 9.48 -3.06
CA ALA A 121 -23.31 9.07 -3.41
C ALA A 121 -23.77 7.78 -2.70
N ASP A 122 -22.84 6.91 -2.30
CA ASP A 122 -23.14 5.63 -1.65
C ASP A 122 -22.44 5.50 -0.29
N ALA A 123 -23.19 5.78 0.77
CA ALA A 123 -22.71 5.70 2.15
C ALA A 123 -22.26 4.28 2.57
N SER A 124 -22.64 3.23 1.83
CA SER A 124 -22.20 1.86 2.10
C SER A 124 -20.73 1.63 1.71
N LEU A 125 -20.17 2.46 0.83
CA LEU A 125 -18.76 2.38 0.40
C LEU A 125 -17.77 2.89 1.46
N GLY A 126 -18.27 3.42 2.57
CA GLY A 126 -17.45 3.98 3.65
C GLY A 126 -16.78 5.30 3.28
N GLY A 127 -16.27 6.01 4.28
CA GLY A 127 -15.52 7.26 4.07
C GLY A 127 -14.10 7.01 3.58
N PRO A 128 -13.44 8.02 2.98
CA PRO A 128 -12.10 7.89 2.45
C PRO A 128 -11.12 7.47 3.55
N ASP A 129 -10.26 6.51 3.25
CA ASP A 129 -9.22 6.07 4.17
C ASP A 129 -8.18 7.18 4.41
N ARG A 130 -7.23 6.94 5.31
CA ARG A 130 -6.21 7.94 5.67
C ARG A 130 -5.32 8.35 4.48
N MET A 131 -5.12 7.47 3.52
CA MET A 131 -4.29 7.70 2.35
C MET A 131 -5.10 8.41 1.26
N GLU A 132 -6.38 8.10 1.12
CA GLU A 132 -7.33 8.76 0.22
C GLU A 132 -7.61 10.20 0.65
N ARG A 133 -7.55 10.49 1.96
CA ARG A 133 -7.61 11.87 2.49
C ARG A 133 -6.38 12.73 2.16
N ALA A 134 -5.40 12.23 1.40
CA ALA A 134 -4.24 13.01 0.99
C ALA A 134 -4.53 14.02 -0.15
N GLY A 135 -5.75 14.00 -0.70
CA GLY A 135 -6.24 14.99 -1.68
C GLY A 135 -6.21 14.51 -3.13
N ILE A 136 -6.93 15.22 -4.01
CA ILE A 136 -7.18 14.80 -5.39
C ILE A 136 -5.90 14.66 -6.22
N GLU A 137 -4.96 15.60 -6.09
CA GLU A 137 -3.68 15.57 -6.80
C GLU A 137 -2.82 14.37 -6.40
N PHE A 138 -2.93 13.92 -5.15
CA PHE A 138 -2.25 12.70 -4.71
C PHE A 138 -2.88 11.47 -5.37
N GLN A 139 -4.21 11.40 -5.43
CA GLN A 139 -4.92 10.28 -6.06
C GLN A 139 -4.64 10.22 -7.58
N LYS A 140 -4.54 11.37 -8.26
CA LYS A 140 -4.14 11.44 -9.67
C LYS A 140 -2.74 10.86 -9.90
N ARG A 141 -1.74 11.23 -9.08
CA ARG A 141 -0.40 10.64 -9.15
C ARG A 141 -0.39 9.13 -8.88
N VAL A 142 -1.19 8.67 -7.90
CA VAL A 142 -1.33 7.24 -7.60
C VAL A 142 -1.92 6.48 -8.80
N ARG A 143 -2.95 7.04 -9.45
CA ARG A 143 -3.54 6.47 -10.68
C ARG A 143 -2.51 6.38 -11.80
N GLU A 144 -1.79 7.46 -12.07
CA GLU A 144 -0.74 7.51 -13.11
C GLU A 144 0.33 6.44 -12.89
N ASP A 145 0.74 6.22 -11.63
CA ASP A 145 1.71 5.17 -11.30
C ASP A 145 1.18 3.77 -11.58
N PHE A 146 -0.08 3.48 -11.24
CA PHE A 146 -0.69 2.20 -11.55
C PHE A 146 -0.75 1.96 -13.06
N LEU A 147 -1.16 2.97 -13.83
CA LEU A 147 -1.18 2.91 -15.29
C LEU A 147 0.23 2.65 -15.84
N ARG A 148 1.23 3.43 -15.42
CA ARG A 148 2.63 3.23 -15.83
C ARG A 148 3.17 1.84 -15.47
N MET A 149 2.83 1.30 -14.29
CA MET A 149 3.23 -0.05 -13.89
C MET A 149 2.56 -1.13 -14.74
N SER A 150 1.39 -0.87 -15.31
CA SER A 150 0.63 -1.83 -16.13
C SER A 150 1.03 -1.85 -17.60
N GLU A 151 1.68 -0.79 -18.09
CA GLU A 151 2.06 -0.64 -19.50
C GLU A 151 2.91 -1.81 -20.00
N GLY A 152 2.44 -2.46 -21.08
CA GLY A 152 3.16 -3.53 -21.77
C GLY A 152 3.33 -4.83 -20.99
N GLN A 153 2.60 -5.03 -19.88
CA GLN A 153 2.70 -6.25 -19.07
C GLN A 153 1.47 -7.14 -19.18
N ASP A 154 1.68 -8.38 -19.64
CA ASP A 154 0.62 -9.39 -19.75
C ASP A 154 0.04 -9.80 -18.38
N THR A 155 0.78 -9.59 -17.29
CA THR A 155 0.33 -9.88 -15.92
C THR A 155 -0.66 -8.83 -15.39
N TRP A 156 -1.04 -7.83 -16.19
CA TRP A 156 -2.00 -6.81 -15.83
C TRP A 156 -3.25 -6.89 -16.70
N LEU A 157 -4.40 -6.63 -16.08
CA LEU A 157 -5.65 -6.32 -16.76
C LEU A 157 -6.11 -4.95 -16.24
N VAL A 158 -6.03 -3.94 -17.10
CA VAL A 158 -6.61 -2.62 -16.82
C VAL A 158 -8.05 -2.61 -17.32
N VAL A 159 -8.99 -2.32 -16.43
CA VAL A 159 -10.42 -2.24 -16.74
C VAL A 159 -10.91 -0.84 -16.46
N ASP A 160 -11.63 -0.26 -17.40
CA ASP A 160 -12.37 0.99 -17.17
C ASP A 160 -13.46 0.75 -16.13
N ALA A 161 -13.24 1.29 -14.93
CA ALA A 161 -14.16 1.14 -13.82
C ALA A 161 -15.36 2.10 -13.91
N SER A 162 -15.45 2.95 -14.94
CA SER A 162 -16.64 3.75 -15.22
C SER A 162 -17.81 2.89 -15.72
N LEU A 163 -17.52 1.73 -16.31
CA LEU A 163 -18.49 0.78 -16.85
C LEU A 163 -19.41 0.16 -15.77
N PRO A 164 -20.57 -0.39 -16.18
CA PRO A 164 -21.41 -1.18 -15.28
C PRO A 164 -20.67 -2.38 -14.68
N VAL A 165 -20.97 -2.69 -13.41
CA VAL A 165 -20.34 -3.81 -12.66
C VAL A 165 -20.40 -5.13 -13.43
N ALA A 166 -21.51 -5.40 -14.14
CA ALA A 166 -21.67 -6.62 -14.93
C ALA A 166 -20.66 -6.72 -16.09
N GLU A 167 -20.32 -5.60 -16.73
CA GLU A 167 -19.35 -5.55 -17.82
C GLU A 167 -17.93 -5.72 -17.30
N ILE A 168 -17.57 -5.02 -16.22
CA ILE A 168 -16.30 -5.18 -15.50
C ILE A 168 -16.10 -6.65 -15.12
N ALA A 169 -17.11 -7.25 -14.49
CA ALA A 169 -17.07 -8.65 -14.06
C ALA A 169 -16.94 -9.63 -15.24
N THR A 170 -17.47 -9.28 -16.41
CA THR A 170 -17.33 -10.09 -17.63
C THR A 170 -15.89 -10.04 -18.14
N GLN A 171 -15.28 -8.86 -18.23
CA GLN A 171 -13.89 -8.70 -18.65
C GLN A 171 -12.92 -9.46 -17.72
N VAL A 172 -13.10 -9.33 -16.41
CA VAL A 172 -12.29 -10.05 -15.41
C VAL A 172 -12.44 -11.56 -15.57
N ARG A 173 -13.67 -12.07 -15.73
CA ARG A 173 -13.93 -13.50 -15.92
C ARG A 173 -13.28 -14.04 -17.20
N LEU A 174 -13.37 -13.31 -18.31
CA LEU A 174 -12.72 -13.71 -19.56
C LEU A 174 -11.21 -13.81 -19.41
N ARG A 175 -10.57 -12.85 -18.72
CA ARG A 175 -9.13 -12.91 -18.46
C ARG A 175 -8.77 -14.08 -17.55
N LEU A 176 -9.53 -14.31 -16.48
CA LEU A 176 -9.29 -15.44 -15.58
C LEU A 176 -9.44 -16.79 -16.28
N ALA A 177 -10.39 -16.94 -17.21
CA ALA A 177 -10.60 -18.16 -17.97
C ALA A 177 -9.41 -18.55 -18.87
N GLN A 178 -8.54 -17.59 -19.22
CA GLN A 178 -7.32 -17.85 -19.98
C GLN A 178 -6.17 -18.35 -19.09
N LEU A 179 -6.23 -18.07 -17.79
CA LEU A 179 -5.17 -18.40 -16.82
C LEU A 179 -5.49 -19.63 -15.99
N LEU A 180 -6.77 -19.81 -15.66
CA LEU A 180 -7.22 -20.95 -14.88
C LEU A 180 -7.50 -22.12 -15.82
N PRO A 181 -7.10 -23.34 -15.46
CA PRO A 181 -7.55 -24.52 -16.18
C PRO A 181 -9.09 -24.57 -16.17
N VAL A 182 -9.71 -25.20 -17.18
CA VAL A 182 -11.16 -25.39 -17.21
C VAL A 182 -11.57 -26.22 -15.98
N ILE A 183 -12.00 -25.54 -14.92
CA ILE A 183 -12.53 -26.19 -13.72
C ILE A 183 -13.90 -26.72 -14.12
N LYS A 184 -14.01 -28.05 -14.26
CA LYS A 184 -15.32 -28.71 -14.34
C LYS A 184 -16.00 -28.55 -12.98
N SER A 185 -17.06 -27.73 -12.97
CA SER A 185 -18.01 -27.44 -11.87
C SER A 185 -17.46 -26.78 -10.60
N TRP A 186 -18.16 -25.74 -10.17
CA TRP A 186 -18.23 -25.25 -8.78
C TRP A 186 -19.40 -25.94 -8.07
#